data_AF-A0A1G0GEH0-F1
#
_entry.id   AF-A0A1G0GEH0-F1
#
_cell.length_a   1.000
_cell.length_b   1.000
_cell.length_c   1.000
_cell.angle_alpha   90.00
_cell.angle_beta   90.00
_cell.angle_gamma   90.00
#
_symmetry.space_group_name_H-M   'P 1'
#
loop_
_entity.id
_entity.type
_entity.pdbx_description
1 polymer ?
#
loop_
_entity_poly.entity_id
_entity_poly.type
_entity_poly.pdbx_seq_one_letter_code
_entity_poly.pdbx_strand_id
1 'polypeptide(L)'
;MKKILVSIIMICNFLFAQDRELTLVLDKNSIADVHYIDISWNSADGKSDLTKGPIVLAASKQTRSIPISEEHVKNGIYITRIQAKSTSDHPKSFFQFETDNVTNGIKINFPKTALLNPTYSVCIGPKCTKAKNTVTKELHNDHTNTNEAFNLTCTEHCPGEEVK
;
A
#
# COMPACT_ATOMS: atom_id res chain seq x y z
N MET A 1 -31.66 40.11 -32.19
CA MET A 1 -32.09 39.76 -30.82
C MET A 1 -32.08 38.25 -30.70
N LYS A 2 -31.10 37.65 -29.99
CA LYS A 2 -31.29 36.76 -28.81
C LYS A 2 -32.53 35.84 -28.97
N LYS A 3 -32.42 34.51 -29.00
CA LYS A 3 -32.07 33.69 -27.82
C LYS A 3 -31.75 32.22 -28.17
N ILE A 4 -30.58 31.78 -27.70
CA ILE A 4 -30.36 30.59 -26.86
C ILE A 4 -30.57 29.23 -27.54
N LEU A 5 -29.48 28.75 -28.15
CA LEU A 5 -29.19 27.32 -28.24
C LEU A 5 -28.36 26.98 -26.99
N VAL A 6 -29.01 26.58 -25.88
CA VAL A 6 -28.28 25.88 -24.81
C VAL A 6 -28.00 24.49 -25.35
N SER A 7 -26.85 24.34 -26.00
CA SER A 7 -26.23 23.03 -26.14
C SER A 7 -25.94 22.52 -24.73
N ILE A 8 -26.87 21.74 -24.19
CA ILE A 8 -26.64 20.81 -23.07
C ILE A 8 -25.71 19.73 -23.63
N ILE A 9 -24.48 20.15 -23.89
CA ILE A 9 -23.29 19.30 -23.86
C ILE A 9 -22.83 19.39 -22.42
N MET A 10 -23.73 19.00 -21.51
CA MET A 10 -23.36 18.35 -20.27
C MET A 10 -23.00 16.93 -20.67
N ILE A 11 -22.00 16.80 -21.56
CA ILE A 11 -21.31 15.54 -21.80
C ILE A 11 -20.67 15.25 -20.46
N CYS A 12 -21.32 14.37 -19.70
CA CYS A 12 -20.67 13.30 -18.97
C CYS A 12 -19.22 13.59 -18.57
N ASN A 13 -19.00 14.55 -17.66
CA ASN A 13 -17.84 14.46 -16.76
C ASN A 13 -18.06 13.39 -15.68
N PHE A 14 -19.17 12.64 -15.76
CA PHE A 14 -19.24 11.24 -15.32
C PHE A 14 -18.48 10.32 -16.30
N LEU A 15 -17.26 10.71 -16.66
CA LEU A 15 -16.30 9.81 -17.30
C LEU A 15 -15.68 9.00 -16.16
N PHE A 16 -16.25 7.81 -15.92
CA PHE A 16 -15.65 6.69 -15.20
C PHE A 16 -14.33 7.02 -14.49
N ALA A 17 -14.41 7.59 -13.29
CA ALA A 17 -13.37 7.34 -12.31
C ALA A 17 -13.49 5.84 -12.02
N GLN A 18 -12.76 5.01 -12.77
CA GLN A 18 -12.49 3.68 -12.28
C GLN A 18 -11.60 3.88 -11.07
N ASP A 19 -12.23 3.86 -9.90
CA ASP A 19 -11.52 3.92 -8.63
C ASP A 19 -10.62 2.70 -8.59
N ARG A 20 -9.32 2.93 -8.78
CA ARG A 20 -8.33 1.87 -8.65
C ARG A 20 -8.19 1.56 -7.18
N GLU A 21 -7.85 0.33 -6.88
CA GLU A 21 -7.67 -0.11 -5.49
C GLU A 21 -6.33 -0.81 -5.31
N LEU A 22 -5.67 -0.51 -4.20
CA LEU A 22 -4.59 -1.31 -3.64
C LEU A 22 -5.19 -2.24 -2.58
N THR A 23 -5.01 -3.54 -2.74
CA THR A 23 -5.38 -4.50 -1.70
C THR A 23 -4.14 -4.97 -0.96
N LEU A 24 -4.11 -4.81 0.36
CA LEU A 24 -3.11 -5.40 1.25
C LEU A 24 -3.73 -6.60 1.98
N VAL A 25 -2.99 -7.70 2.06
CA VAL A 25 -3.40 -8.92 2.77
C VAL A 25 -2.27 -9.36 3.71
N LEU A 26 -2.59 -9.68 4.97
CA LEU A 26 -1.62 -10.31 5.88
C LEU A 26 -1.38 -11.77 5.47
N ASP A 27 -0.12 -12.12 5.22
CA ASP A 27 0.26 -13.50 4.94
C ASP A 27 0.05 -14.37 6.19
N LYS A 28 -0.53 -15.56 6.01
CA LYS A 28 -0.74 -16.52 7.08
C LYS A 28 0.54 -16.98 7.78
N ASN A 29 1.69 -16.84 7.12
CA ASN A 29 3.00 -17.19 7.68
C ASN A 29 3.66 -16.02 8.43
N SER A 30 3.04 -14.84 8.44
CA SER A 30 3.52 -13.72 9.22
C SER A 30 3.53 -14.08 10.71
N ILE A 31 4.64 -13.81 11.39
CA ILE A 31 4.77 -14.04 12.84
C ILE A 31 4.22 -12.88 13.68
N ALA A 32 3.94 -11.76 13.02
CA ALA A 32 3.49 -10.52 13.62
C ALA A 32 2.21 -10.00 12.94
N ASP A 33 1.34 -9.41 13.75
CA ASP A 33 0.24 -8.59 13.28
C ASP A 33 0.74 -7.18 12.94
N VAL A 34 0.15 -6.56 11.93
CA VAL A 34 0.46 -5.18 11.57
C VAL A 34 -0.54 -4.26 12.24
N HIS A 35 -0.06 -3.45 13.17
CA HIS A 35 -0.88 -2.47 13.88
C HIS A 35 -1.05 -1.18 13.10
N TYR A 36 -0.07 -0.88 12.25
CA TYR A 36 0.01 0.40 11.58
C TYR A 36 0.77 0.29 10.27
N ILE A 37 0.21 0.84 9.18
CA ILE A 37 0.91 1.15 7.94
C ILE A 37 0.49 2.55 7.52
N ASP A 38 1.47 3.44 7.31
CA ASP A 38 1.26 4.66 6.53
C ASP A 38 1.70 4.44 5.11
N ILE A 39 0.80 4.79 4.21
CA ILE A 39 1.06 4.85 2.79
C ILE A 39 0.98 6.32 2.40
N SER A 40 2.03 6.79 1.74
CA SER A 40 2.12 8.15 1.22
C SER A 40 2.43 8.09 -0.27
N TRP A 41 2.21 9.20 -0.95
CA TRP A 41 2.61 9.42 -2.33
C TRP A 41 3.39 10.72 -2.43
N ASN A 42 4.15 10.87 -3.51
CA ASN A 42 5.00 12.04 -3.72
C ASN A 42 4.24 13.13 -4.49
N SER A 43 3.51 14.00 -3.79
CA SER A 43 2.78 15.09 -4.41
C SER A 43 3.71 16.22 -4.86
N ALA A 44 3.16 17.23 -5.54
CA ALA A 44 3.91 18.41 -5.95
C ALA A 44 4.53 19.16 -4.75
N ASP A 45 3.88 19.10 -3.59
CA ASP A 45 4.32 19.76 -2.35
C ASP A 45 5.15 18.84 -1.44
N GLY A 46 5.47 17.62 -1.89
CA GLY A 46 6.28 16.64 -1.19
C GLY A 46 5.47 15.43 -0.69
N LYS A 47 5.79 14.93 0.52
CA LYS A 47 5.10 13.76 1.09
C LYS A 47 3.64 14.11 1.36
N SER A 48 2.71 13.30 0.85
CA SER A 48 1.28 13.41 1.16
C SER A 48 0.72 12.05 1.51
N ASP A 49 -0.04 11.98 2.60
CA ASP A 49 -0.59 10.72 3.08
C ASP A 49 -1.79 10.28 2.25
N LEU A 50 -1.77 9.02 1.85
CA LEU A 50 -2.82 8.40 1.06
C LEU A 50 -3.99 7.95 1.95
N THR A 51 -3.69 7.52 3.16
CA THR A 51 -4.69 7.02 4.12
C THR A 51 -4.78 7.91 5.35
N LYS A 52 -6.02 8.27 5.74
CA LYS A 52 -6.28 8.95 7.01
C LYS A 52 -6.42 7.91 8.11
N GLY A 53 -5.34 7.70 8.87
CA GLY A 53 -5.34 6.84 10.06
C GLY A 53 -4.80 5.42 9.81
N PRO A 54 -4.72 4.62 10.89
CA PRO A 54 -3.94 3.39 10.91
C PRO A 54 -4.57 2.29 10.05
N ILE A 55 -3.76 1.68 9.18
CA ILE A 55 -4.09 0.40 8.56
C ILE A 55 -3.67 -0.72 9.51
N VAL A 56 -4.64 -1.48 9.99
CA VAL A 56 -4.44 -2.68 10.81
C VAL A 56 -4.66 -3.91 9.94
N LEU A 57 -3.68 -4.80 9.89
CA LEU A 57 -3.78 -6.14 9.30
C LEU A 57 -3.45 -7.17 10.38
N ALA A 58 -4.44 -7.97 10.77
CA ALA A 58 -4.32 -8.98 11.81
C ALA A 58 -5.10 -10.24 11.45
N ALA A 59 -4.95 -11.33 12.21
CA ALA A 59 -5.72 -12.56 11.97
C ALA A 59 -7.25 -12.33 11.88
N SER A 60 -7.80 -11.38 12.64
CA SER A 60 -9.22 -10.99 12.64
C SER A 60 -9.61 -10.02 11.52
N LYS A 61 -8.63 -9.37 10.87
CA LYS A 61 -8.82 -8.40 9.80
C LYS A 61 -7.63 -8.47 8.85
N GLN A 62 -7.62 -9.51 8.03
CA GLN A 62 -6.45 -9.86 7.22
C GLN A 62 -6.30 -8.97 5.99
N THR A 63 -7.38 -8.33 5.52
CA THR A 63 -7.40 -7.61 4.24
C THR A 63 -7.79 -6.15 4.41
N ARG A 64 -7.14 -5.27 3.66
CA ARG A 64 -7.49 -3.85 3.53
C ARG A 64 -7.39 -3.40 2.08
N SER A 65 -8.50 -2.87 1.54
CA SER A 65 -8.52 -2.14 0.26
C SER A 65 -8.35 -0.65 0.51
N ILE A 66 -7.55 0.01 -0.32
CA ILE A 66 -7.27 1.44 -0.28
C ILE A 66 -7.56 2.02 -1.66
N PRO A 67 -8.39 3.08 -1.77
CA PRO A 67 -8.66 3.72 -3.05
C PRO A 67 -7.43 4.49 -3.56
N ILE A 68 -7.20 4.41 -4.86
CA ILE A 68 -6.05 4.93 -5.57
C ILE A 68 -6.53 5.72 -6.78
N SER A 69 -6.05 6.96 -6.91
CA SER A 69 -6.25 7.76 -8.11
C SER A 69 -5.11 7.53 -9.10
N GLU A 70 -5.36 7.83 -10.37
CA GLU A 70 -4.30 7.86 -11.40
C GLU A 70 -3.15 8.82 -11.05
N GLU A 71 -3.45 9.90 -10.33
CA GLU A 71 -2.44 10.83 -9.83
C GLU A 71 -1.49 10.15 -8.83
N HIS A 72 -2.01 9.37 -7.89
CA HIS A 72 -1.19 8.60 -6.95
C HIS A 72 -0.27 7.63 -7.68
N VAL A 73 -0.78 6.92 -8.69
CA VAL A 73 0.01 5.97 -9.49
C VAL A 73 1.11 6.69 -10.26
N LYS A 74 0.80 7.81 -10.93
CA LYS A 74 1.76 8.60 -11.71
C LYS A 74 2.91 9.11 -10.85
N ASN A 75 2.59 9.57 -9.64
CA ASN A 75 3.56 10.18 -8.73
C ASN A 75 4.27 9.16 -7.81
N GLY A 76 3.78 7.92 -7.79
CA GLY A 76 4.35 6.82 -7.03
C GLY A 76 3.80 6.74 -5.61
N ILE A 77 3.58 5.50 -5.16
CA ILE A 77 2.97 5.13 -3.89
C ILE A 77 4.01 4.37 -3.06
N TYR A 78 4.12 4.72 -1.78
CA TYR A 78 5.18 4.23 -0.90
C TYR A 78 4.63 3.95 0.50
N ILE A 79 5.03 2.83 1.10
CA ILE A 79 4.89 2.65 2.55
C ILE A 79 6.00 3.44 3.22
N THR A 80 5.65 4.47 3.99
CA THR A 80 6.63 5.33 4.68
C THR A 80 6.76 5.00 6.15
N ARG A 81 5.77 4.32 6.72
CA ARG A 81 5.82 3.86 8.10
C ARG A 81 5.11 2.52 8.23
N ILE A 82 5.67 1.63 9.02
CA ILE A 82 5.02 0.38 9.42
C ILE A 82 5.40 0.07 10.86
N GLN A 83 4.42 -0.42 11.62
CA GLN A 83 4.62 -0.96 12.95
C GLN A 83 3.92 -2.32 13.05
N ALA A 84 4.70 -3.35 13.34
CA ALA A 84 4.24 -4.71 13.51
C ALA A 84 4.56 -5.19 14.93
N LYS A 85 3.69 -6.03 15.46
CA LYS A 85 3.82 -6.61 16.79
C LYS A 85 3.83 -8.12 16.67
N SER A 86 4.90 -8.75 17.15
CA SER A 86 4.95 -10.20 17.24
C SER A 86 3.80 -10.70 18.13
N THR A 87 3.15 -11.77 17.68
CA THR A 87 2.04 -12.39 18.41
C THR A 87 2.48 -13.08 19.70
N SER A 88 3.79 -13.37 19.84
CA SER A 88 4.37 -14.05 21.00
C SER A 88 5.12 -13.15 21.98
N ASP A 89 5.42 -11.90 21.60
CA ASP A 89 6.36 -11.08 22.36
C ASP A 89 5.68 -10.12 23.34
N HIS A 90 6.50 -9.57 24.25
CA HIS A 90 6.08 -8.61 25.26
C HIS A 90 5.22 -7.48 24.66
N PRO A 91 4.14 -7.04 25.34
CA PRO A 91 3.12 -6.18 24.75
C PRO A 91 3.57 -4.81 24.22
N LYS A 92 4.78 -4.37 24.60
CA LYS A 92 5.40 -3.09 24.17
C LYS A 92 6.52 -3.25 23.13
N SER A 93 6.77 -4.47 22.66
CA SER A 93 7.82 -4.80 21.70
C SER A 93 7.26 -4.67 20.27
N PHE A 94 7.76 -3.71 19.50
CA PHE A 94 7.31 -3.46 18.13
C PHE A 94 8.49 -3.48 17.16
N PHE A 95 8.30 -4.16 16.04
CA PHE A 95 9.15 -4.01 14.87
C PHE A 95 8.65 -2.83 14.05
N GLN A 96 9.53 -1.89 13.73
CA GLN A 96 9.16 -0.66 13.07
C GLN A 96 10.13 -0.23 11.98
N PHE A 97 9.57 0.46 11.00
CA PHE A 97 10.30 1.22 10.00
C PHE A 97 9.57 2.54 9.78
N GLU A 98 10.32 3.64 9.68
CA GLU A 98 9.77 4.97 9.43
C GLU A 98 10.76 5.79 8.58
N THR A 99 10.21 6.62 7.68
CA THR A 99 10.95 7.62 6.91
C THR A 99 10.07 8.83 6.62
N ASP A 100 10.66 10.02 6.75
CA ASP A 100 10.03 11.27 6.34
C ASP A 100 10.22 11.55 4.84
N ASN A 101 11.30 11.04 4.25
CA ASN A 101 11.49 11.11 2.81
C ASN A 101 10.68 10.00 2.14
N VAL A 102 9.63 10.37 1.41
CA VAL A 102 8.72 9.45 0.71
C VAL A 102 9.45 8.51 -0.27
N THR A 103 10.49 9.00 -0.95
CA THR A 103 11.24 8.23 -1.94
C THR A 103 12.14 7.16 -1.33
N ASN A 104 12.46 7.27 -0.03
CA ASN A 104 13.17 6.25 0.73
C ASN A 104 12.22 5.18 1.32
N GLY A 105 10.90 5.35 1.13
CA GLY A 105 9.89 4.40 1.54
C GLY A 105 9.90 3.11 0.71
N ILE A 106 9.06 2.17 1.10
CA ILE A 106 8.90 0.89 0.39
C ILE A 106 7.95 1.12 -0.77
N LYS A 107 8.49 1.18 -1.99
CA LYS A 107 7.71 1.46 -3.19
C LYS A 107 6.70 0.35 -3.49
N ILE A 108 5.45 0.74 -3.69
CA ILE A 108 4.37 -0.13 -4.17
C ILE A 108 4.25 0.07 -5.67
N ASN A 109 4.55 -0.97 -6.45
CA ASN A 109 4.49 -0.88 -7.90
C ASN A 109 3.07 -1.18 -8.37
N PHE A 110 2.49 -0.25 -9.12
CA PHE A 110 1.16 -0.43 -9.70
C PHE A 110 1.26 -0.92 -11.16
N PRO A 111 0.35 -1.79 -11.62
CA PRO A 111 0.29 -2.18 -13.02
C PRO A 111 -0.07 -0.97 -13.89
N LYS A 112 0.50 -0.90 -15.10
CA LYS A 112 0.24 0.21 -16.04
C LYS A 112 -1.19 0.21 -16.57
N THR A 113 -1.83 -0.95 -16.58
CA THR A 113 -3.22 -1.11 -17.03
C THR A 113 -4.16 -0.57 -15.96
N ALA A 114 -4.94 0.47 -16.30
CA ALA A 114 -5.85 1.15 -15.36
C ALA A 114 -6.92 0.23 -14.75
N LEU A 115 -7.26 -0.87 -15.42
CA LEU A 115 -8.27 -1.85 -14.99
C LEU A 115 -7.78 -2.83 -13.92
N LEU A 116 -6.48 -2.84 -13.62
CA LEU A 116 -5.87 -3.83 -12.74
C LEU A 116 -5.64 -3.26 -11.34
N ASN A 117 -6.32 -3.88 -10.36
CA ASN A 117 -6.19 -3.62 -8.94
C ASN A 117 -5.21 -4.64 -8.34
N PRO A 118 -3.98 -4.24 -7.98
CA PRO A 118 -2.99 -5.17 -7.46
C PRO A 118 -3.31 -5.60 -6.03
N THR A 119 -3.06 -6.88 -5.75
CA THR A 119 -3.05 -7.43 -4.40
C THR A 119 -1.62 -7.65 -3.96
N TYR A 120 -1.30 -7.15 -2.77
CA TYR A 120 -0.01 -7.32 -2.12
C TYR A 120 -0.16 -8.07 -0.81
N SER A 121 0.58 -9.17 -0.68
CA SER A 121 0.79 -9.87 0.58
C SER A 121 1.84 -9.15 1.42
N VAL A 122 1.51 -8.90 2.68
CA VAL A 122 2.36 -8.34 3.73
C VAL A 122 2.76 -9.46 4.66
N CYS A 123 4.06 -9.67 4.84
CA CYS A 123 4.56 -10.71 5.73
C CYS A 123 5.77 -10.23 6.53
N ILE A 124 5.75 -10.45 7.84
CA ILE A 124 6.89 -10.21 8.74
C ILE A 124 7.37 -11.56 9.26
N GLY A 125 8.67 -11.84 9.15
CA GLY A 125 9.26 -13.05 9.71
C GLY A 125 10.12 -13.87 8.75
N PRO A 126 10.82 -14.89 9.28
CA PRO A 126 11.71 -15.76 8.50
C PRO A 126 10.96 -16.73 7.58
N LYS A 127 9.66 -16.98 7.83
CA LYS A 127 8.82 -17.90 7.04
C LYS A 127 8.15 -17.23 5.84
N CYS A 128 8.40 -15.94 5.62
CA CYS A 128 7.80 -15.20 4.52
C CYS A 128 8.36 -15.63 3.16
N THR A 129 7.46 -15.88 2.22
CA THR A 129 7.82 -16.23 0.85
C THR A 129 8.50 -15.06 0.15
N LYS A 130 9.66 -15.29 -0.45
CA LYS A 130 10.39 -14.33 -1.30
C LYS A 130 10.22 -14.75 -2.76
N ALA A 131 9.26 -14.13 -3.44
CA ALA A 131 9.04 -14.31 -4.87
C ALA A 131 9.81 -13.22 -5.66
N LYS A 132 9.81 -13.34 -7.00
CA LYS A 132 10.50 -12.38 -7.89
C LYS A 132 10.00 -10.93 -7.74
N ASN A 133 8.75 -10.74 -7.32
CA ASN A 133 8.11 -9.44 -7.14
C ASN A 133 8.03 -9.01 -5.67
N THR A 134 8.93 -9.51 -4.82
CA THR A 134 9.00 -9.18 -3.41
C THR A 134 9.95 -8.01 -3.17
N VAL A 135 9.49 -7.01 -2.42
CA VAL A 135 10.34 -5.98 -1.82
C VAL A 135 10.56 -6.34 -0.35
N THR A 136 11.82 -6.41 0.07
CA THR A 136 12.18 -6.69 1.47
C THR A 136 12.72 -5.44 2.14
N LYS A 137 12.25 -5.14 3.35
CA LYS A 137 12.74 -4.08 4.23
C LYS A 137 12.98 -4.64 5.62
N GLU A 138 14.01 -4.18 6.29
CA GLU A 138 14.26 -4.54 7.67
C GLU A 138 13.43 -3.65 8.61
N LEU A 139 12.76 -4.27 9.57
CA LEU A 139 12.06 -3.60 10.66
C LEU A 139 12.89 -3.78 11.94
N HIS A 140 13.19 -2.67 12.63
CA HIS A 140 13.96 -2.69 13.86
C HIS A 140 13.02 -2.72 15.08
N ASN A 141 13.42 -3.43 16.12
CA ASN A 141 12.76 -3.41 17.42
C ASN A 141 13.69 -2.81 18.46
N ASP A 142 13.41 -1.56 18.83
CA ASP A 142 14.20 -0.79 19.77
C ASP A 142 14.24 -1.41 21.18
N HIS A 143 13.20 -2.17 21.57
CA HIS A 143 13.09 -2.72 22.92
C HIS A 143 13.98 -3.95 23.12
N THR A 144 14.01 -4.84 22.12
CA THR A 144 14.82 -6.06 22.15
C THR A 144 16.15 -5.92 21.41
N ASN A 145 16.36 -4.80 20.72
CA ASN A 145 17.49 -4.55 19.82
C ASN A 145 17.65 -5.67 18.78
N THR A 146 16.54 -6.08 18.17
CA THR A 146 16.49 -7.13 17.15
C THR A 146 15.84 -6.60 15.87
N ASN A 147 16.10 -7.29 14.77
CA ASN A 147 15.55 -6.95 13.46
C ASN A 147 14.70 -8.10 12.93
N GLU A 148 13.69 -7.76 12.14
CA GLU A 148 12.90 -8.74 11.43
C GLU A 148 12.62 -8.29 10.00
N ALA A 149 12.56 -9.23 9.07
CA ALA A 149 12.31 -8.93 7.67
C ALA A 149 10.83 -8.69 7.42
N PHE A 150 10.49 -7.50 6.90
CA PHE A 150 9.22 -7.22 6.25
C PHE A 150 9.32 -7.50 4.76
N ASN A 151 8.36 -8.25 4.23
CA ASN A 151 8.25 -8.59 2.83
C ASN A 151 6.90 -8.11 2.32
N LEU A 152 6.96 -7.30 1.26
CA LEU A 152 5.80 -6.87 0.48
C LEU A 152 5.86 -7.57 -0.88
N THR A 153 4.96 -8.52 -1.10
CA THR A 153 4.96 -9.37 -2.30
C THR A 153 3.69 -9.13 -3.09
N CYS A 154 3.81 -8.74 -4.36
CA CYS A 154 2.64 -8.72 -5.23
C CYS A 154 2.20 -10.17 -5.53
N THR A 155 0.92 -10.48 -5.30
CA THR A 155 0.35 -11.83 -5.48
C THR A 155 -0.67 -11.90 -6.61
N GLU A 156 -1.29 -10.78 -6.98
CA GLU A 156 -2.28 -10.72 -8.06
C GLU A 156 -2.17 -9.39 -8.81
N HIS A 157 -2.38 -9.42 -10.12
CA HIS A 157 -2.39 -8.26 -11.01
C HIS A 157 -1.10 -7.42 -10.90
N CYS A 158 0.03 -8.11 -10.98
CA CYS A 158 1.33 -7.52 -10.73
C CYS A 158 1.84 -6.66 -11.89
N PRO A 159 2.79 -5.73 -11.63
CA PRO A 159 3.39 -4.93 -12.68
C PRO A 159 4.00 -5.81 -13.79
N GLY A 160 3.58 -5.57 -15.03
CA GLY A 160 4.05 -6.32 -16.20
C GLY A 160 3.25 -7.59 -16.50
N GLU A 161 2.19 -7.89 -15.75
CA GLU A 161 1.21 -8.90 -16.16
C GLU A 161 0.32 -8.31 -17.27
N GLU A 162 0.32 -8.96 -18.44
CA GLU A 162 -0.62 -8.67 -19.52
C GLU A 162 -1.97 -9.30 -19.19
N VAL A 163 -3.05 -8.54 -19.40
CA VAL A 163 -4.42 -9.10 -19.36
C VAL A 163 -4.54 -10.01 -20.57
N LYS A 164 -4.62 -11.32 -20.34
CA LYS A 164 -4.88 -12.31 -21.40
C LYS A 164 -6.36 -12.34 -21.76
#